data_AF-A0A7C4M4P1-F1
#
_entry.id   AF-A0A7C4M4P1-F1
#
_cell.length_a   1.000
_cell.length_b   1.000
_cell.length_c   1.000
_cell.angle_alpha   90.00
_cell.angle_beta   90.00
_cell.angle_gamma   90.00
#
_symmetry.space_group_name_H-M   'P 1'
#
loop_
_entity.id
_entity.type
_entity.pdbx_description
1 polymer ?
#
loop_
_entity_poly.entity_id
_entity_poly.type
_entity_poly.pdbx_seq_one_letter_code
_entity_poly.pdbx_strand_id
1 'polypeptide(L)'
;TMVYFTALYFGPFIGAFAGGVGSALADLLLGYTVYAPATLLIKAAEGWAAGYLALKLTGREKTLKIFILSLIVSAGYLLAILIVGLFILSGEFEASFILLMSAGGVIHPLIWYPLAVLAIATPLYLTVKSRKSEGLLLLVLLLSGLIMVSGYFIYQQFILGYYAVAEIPVNFGQVIVGAAVAIPLYRAVRRLSAR
;
A
#
# COMPACT_ATOMS: atom_id res chain seq x y z
N THR A 1 1.23 -5.02 1.24
CA THR A 1 2.16 -4.93 2.40
C THR A 1 3.54 -5.52 2.11
N MET A 2 3.66 -6.83 1.88
CA MET A 2 4.98 -7.47 1.67
C MET A 2 5.69 -7.00 0.40
N VAL A 3 4.94 -6.67 -0.65
CA VAL A 3 5.46 -6.05 -1.88
C VAL A 3 6.23 -4.76 -1.57
N TYR A 4 5.61 -3.83 -0.83
CA TYR A 4 6.26 -2.57 -0.45
C TYR A 4 7.41 -2.79 0.53
N PHE A 5 7.28 -3.66 1.52
CA PHE A 5 8.38 -3.92 2.44
C PHE A 5 9.61 -4.47 1.70
N THR A 6 9.42 -5.48 0.86
CA THR A 6 10.53 -6.09 0.08
C THR A 6 11.13 -5.09 -0.90
N ALA A 7 10.31 -4.28 -1.57
CA ALA A 7 10.78 -3.21 -2.44
C ALA A 7 11.60 -2.14 -1.71
N LEU A 8 11.14 -1.69 -0.53
CA LEU A 8 11.84 -0.69 0.28
C LEU A 8 13.15 -1.22 0.88
N TYR A 9 13.16 -2.49 1.29
CA TYR A 9 14.29 -3.08 2.00
C TYR A 9 15.35 -3.66 1.05
N PHE A 10 14.93 -4.40 0.03
CA PHE A 10 15.82 -5.11 -0.88
C PHE A 10 16.00 -4.44 -2.26
N GLY A 11 15.20 -3.40 -2.56
CA GLY A 11 15.29 -2.65 -3.80
C GLY A 11 14.37 -3.17 -4.93
N PRO A 12 14.44 -2.55 -6.12
CA PRO A 12 13.43 -2.68 -7.17
C PRO A 12 13.29 -4.09 -7.73
N PHE A 13 14.39 -4.80 -8.02
CA PHE A 13 14.29 -6.12 -8.65
C PHE A 13 13.73 -7.19 -7.72
N ILE A 14 14.14 -7.17 -6.45
CA ILE A 14 13.60 -8.10 -5.45
C ILE A 14 12.14 -7.73 -5.13
N GLY A 15 11.81 -6.44 -5.04
CA GLY A 15 10.42 -5.98 -4.93
C GLY A 15 9.56 -6.43 -6.10
N ALA A 16 10.07 -6.35 -7.34
CA ALA A 16 9.37 -6.80 -8.54
C ALA A 16 9.12 -8.31 -8.53
N PHE A 17 10.15 -9.09 -8.22
CA PHE A 17 10.03 -10.54 -8.17
C PHE A 17 9.07 -10.99 -7.06
N ALA A 18 9.27 -10.51 -5.83
CA ALA A 18 8.44 -10.85 -4.69
C ALA A 18 7.00 -10.36 -4.87
N GLY A 19 6.80 -9.19 -5.46
CA GLY A 19 5.49 -8.65 -5.82
C GLY A 19 4.78 -9.48 -6.86
N GLY A 20 5.38 -9.62 -8.04
CA GLY A 20 4.77 -10.32 -9.16
C GLY A 20 4.54 -11.80 -8.86
N VAL A 21 5.60 -12.55 -8.58
CA VAL A 21 5.52 -14.01 -8.40
C VAL A 21 4.74 -14.35 -7.14
N GLY A 22 5.01 -13.67 -6.03
CA GLY A 22 4.31 -13.93 -4.77
C GLY A 22 2.81 -13.69 -4.88
N SER A 23 2.38 -12.58 -5.49
CA SER A 23 0.95 -12.30 -5.65
C SER A 23 0.29 -13.20 -6.70
N ALA A 24 0.95 -13.52 -7.81
CA ALA A 24 0.38 -14.43 -8.81
C ALA A 24 0.21 -15.85 -8.25
N LEU A 25 1.16 -16.34 -7.44
CA LEU A 25 1.01 -17.61 -6.73
C LEU A 25 -0.15 -17.56 -5.72
N ALA A 26 -0.33 -16.45 -5.02
CA ALA A 26 -1.47 -16.29 -4.11
C ALA A 26 -2.80 -16.41 -4.87
N ASP A 27 -2.92 -15.78 -6.04
CA ASP A 27 -4.11 -15.89 -6.89
C ASP A 27 -4.37 -17.34 -7.34
N LEU A 28 -3.31 -18.06 -7.74
CA LEU A 28 -3.44 -19.48 -8.12
C LEU A 28 -3.89 -20.35 -6.94
N LEU A 29 -3.31 -20.14 -5.75
CA LEU A 29 -3.60 -20.94 -4.56
C LEU A 29 -4.98 -20.65 -3.95
N LEU A 30 -5.46 -19.41 -4.07
CA LEU A 30 -6.76 -18.96 -3.53
C LEU A 30 -7.91 -19.14 -4.54
N GLY A 31 -7.64 -19.68 -5.73
CA GLY A 31 -8.67 -19.96 -6.75
C GLY A 31 -8.97 -18.78 -7.70
N TYR A 32 -8.31 -17.64 -7.53
CA TYR A 32 -8.40 -16.46 -8.40
C TYR A 32 -7.51 -16.59 -9.66
N THR A 33 -7.43 -17.78 -10.24
CA THR A 33 -6.47 -18.14 -11.31
C THR A 33 -6.52 -17.23 -12.53
N VAL A 34 -7.70 -16.72 -12.89
CA VAL A 34 -7.90 -15.80 -14.02
C VAL A 34 -7.15 -14.47 -13.83
N TYR A 35 -6.86 -14.06 -12.59
CA TYR A 35 -6.13 -12.85 -12.29
C TYR A 35 -4.61 -13.04 -12.30
N ALA A 36 -4.13 -14.27 -12.11
CA ALA A 36 -2.70 -14.56 -11.90
C ALA A 36 -1.76 -14.01 -12.99
N PRO A 37 -2.06 -14.11 -14.31
CA PRO A 37 -1.18 -13.56 -15.35
C PRO A 37 -1.04 -12.04 -15.28
N ALA A 38 -2.15 -11.34 -15.02
CA ALA A 38 -2.14 -9.89 -14.88
C ALA A 38 -1.50 -9.46 -13.57
N THR A 39 -1.84 -10.12 -12.46
CA THR A 39 -1.25 -9.89 -11.15
C THR A 39 0.27 -10.00 -11.20
N LEU A 40 0.82 -10.99 -11.91
CA LEU A 40 2.26 -11.13 -12.09
C LEU A 40 2.91 -9.84 -12.62
N LEU A 41 2.37 -9.30 -13.71
CA LEU A 41 2.91 -8.10 -14.37
C LEU A 41 2.65 -6.83 -13.55
N ILE A 42 1.41 -6.67 -13.07
CA ILE A 42 0.96 -5.50 -12.32
C ILE A 42 1.74 -5.37 -11.01
N LYS A 43 1.83 -6.45 -10.24
CA LYS A 43 2.53 -6.45 -8.95
C LYS A 43 4.04 -6.41 -9.11
N ALA A 44 4.60 -6.98 -10.18
CA ALA A 44 6.01 -6.78 -10.50
C ALA A 44 6.33 -5.31 -10.79
N ALA A 45 5.49 -4.64 -11.58
CA ALA A 45 5.65 -3.21 -11.87
C ALA A 45 5.47 -2.34 -10.62
N GLU A 46 4.46 -2.62 -9.78
CA GLU A 46 4.24 -1.95 -8.48
C GLU A 46 5.48 -2.07 -7.58
N GLY A 47 5.98 -3.30 -7.39
CA GLY A 47 7.15 -3.57 -6.55
C GLY A 47 8.44 -2.95 -7.09
N TRP A 48 8.65 -3.01 -8.40
CA TRP A 48 9.78 -2.36 -9.06
C TRP A 48 9.75 -0.84 -8.86
N ALA A 49 8.61 -0.21 -9.14
CA ALA A 49 8.44 1.23 -9.03
C ALA A 49 8.63 1.70 -7.58
N ALA A 50 8.05 1.00 -6.61
CA ALA A 50 8.20 1.32 -5.19
C ALA A 50 9.68 1.31 -4.77
N GLY A 51 10.42 0.28 -5.15
CA GLY A 51 11.85 0.18 -4.83
C GLY A 51 12.70 1.23 -5.55
N TYR A 52 12.45 1.43 -6.85
CA TYR A 52 13.21 2.39 -7.66
C TYR A 52 13.01 3.84 -7.20
N LEU A 53 11.77 4.24 -6.95
CA LEU A 53 11.45 5.59 -6.47
C LEU A 53 11.96 5.82 -5.04
N ALA A 54 11.92 4.79 -4.18
CA ALA A 54 12.48 4.89 -2.83
C ALA A 54 14.00 5.05 -2.83
N LEU A 55 14.71 4.40 -3.76
CA LEU A 55 16.14 4.63 -3.96
C LEU A 55 16.42 6.08 -4.38
N LYS A 56 15.62 6.66 -5.28
CA LYS A 56 15.76 8.07 -5.71
C LYS A 56 15.44 9.10 -4.61
N LEU A 57 14.66 8.71 -3.60
CA LEU A 57 14.42 9.54 -2.41
C LEU A 57 15.58 9.45 -1.41
N THR A 58 16.31 8.34 -1.39
CA THR A 58 17.40 8.10 -0.45
C THR A 58 18.58 9.00 -0.81
N GLY A 59 18.99 9.87 0.12
CA GLY A 59 20.10 10.81 -0.07
C GLY A 59 19.69 12.25 -0.43
N ARG A 60 18.38 12.56 -0.55
CA ARG A 60 17.95 13.96 -0.68
C ARG A 60 18.18 14.74 0.61
N GLU A 61 18.72 15.95 0.48
CA GLU A 61 19.13 16.81 1.60
C GLU A 61 17.96 17.32 2.47
N LYS A 62 18.32 17.78 3.67
CA LYS A 62 17.42 18.35 4.68
C LYS A 62 16.99 19.78 4.33
N THR A 63 16.36 19.99 3.18
CA THR A 63 15.80 21.31 2.84
C THR A 63 14.45 21.50 3.53
N LEU A 64 14.15 22.72 3.99
CA LEU A 64 12.85 23.10 4.55
C LEU A 64 11.68 22.71 3.62
N LYS A 65 11.86 22.85 2.30
CA LYS A 65 10.87 22.43 1.28
C LYS A 65 10.53 20.94 1.36
N ILE A 66 11.54 20.07 1.49
CA ILE A 66 11.36 18.61 1.58
C ILE A 66 10.68 18.23 2.90
N PHE A 67 11.04 18.93 3.98
CA PHE A 67 10.41 18.75 5.28
C PHE A 67 8.92 19.12 5.24
N ILE A 68 8.57 20.30 4.73
CA ILE A 68 7.18 20.76 4.58
C ILE A 68 6.40 19.79 3.70
N LEU A 69 6.96 19.38 2.56
CA LEU A 69 6.31 18.42 1.66
C LEU A 69 6.03 17.08 2.37
N SER A 70 6.98 16.59 3.18
CA SER A 70 6.79 15.35 3.95
C SER A 70 5.66 15.45 4.97
N LEU A 71 5.49 16.62 5.61
CA LEU A 71 4.38 16.88 6.52
C LEU A 71 3.04 16.94 5.78
N ILE A 72 2.98 17.65 4.64
CA ILE A 72 1.78 17.75 3.81
C ILE A 72 1.35 16.36 3.34
N VAL A 73 2.28 15.54 2.84
CA VAL A 73 1.99 14.17 2.40
C VAL A 73 1.48 13.32 3.57
N SER A 74 2.07 13.43 4.75
CA SER A 74 1.62 12.68 5.93
C SER A 74 0.21 13.09 6.36
N ALA A 75 -0.09 14.39 6.34
CA ALA A 75 -1.42 14.90 6.65
C ALA A 75 -2.46 14.48 5.60
N GLY A 76 -2.13 14.59 4.32
CA GLY A 76 -2.99 14.14 3.22
C GLY A 76 -3.27 12.65 3.28
N TYR A 77 -2.28 11.84 3.64
CA TYR A 77 -2.44 10.40 3.82
C TYR A 77 -3.32 10.04 5.02
N LEU A 78 -3.20 10.77 6.15
CA LEU A 78 -4.15 10.64 7.26
C LEU A 78 -5.58 10.96 6.83
N LEU A 79 -5.77 12.07 6.10
CA LEU A 79 -7.09 12.43 5.58
C LEU A 79 -7.63 11.38 4.61
N ALA A 80 -6.79 10.80 3.75
CA ALA A 80 -7.19 9.74 2.84
C ALA A 80 -7.69 8.49 3.60
N ILE A 81 -7.00 8.08 4.68
CA ILE A 81 -7.47 6.97 5.53
C ILE A 81 -8.82 7.31 6.16
N LEU A 82 -8.99 8.52 6.69
CA LEU A 82 -10.25 8.91 7.33
C LEU A 82 -11.40 8.98 6.33
N ILE A 83 -11.19 9.56 5.14
CA ILE A 83 -12.23 9.65 4.12
C ILE A 83 -12.64 8.25 3.66
N VAL A 84 -11.68 7.40 3.29
CA VAL A 84 -11.97 6.03 2.83
C VAL A 84 -12.59 5.21 3.95
N GLY A 85 -12.03 5.28 5.16
CA GLY A 85 -12.51 4.56 6.31
C GLY A 85 -13.93 4.92 6.70
N LEU A 86 -14.20 6.21 6.90
CA LEU A 86 -15.49 6.69 7.42
C LEU A 86 -16.62 6.60 6.39
N PHE A 87 -16.34 6.88 5.11
CA PHE A 87 -17.40 6.97 4.09
C PHE A 87 -17.53 5.74 3.20
N ILE A 88 -16.48 4.92 3.07
CA ILE A 88 -16.47 3.77 2.14
C ILE A 88 -16.43 2.44 2.89
N LEU A 89 -15.60 2.33 3.92
CA LEU A 89 -15.33 1.05 4.60
C LEU A 89 -16.09 0.88 5.92
N SER A 90 -16.87 1.87 6.34
CA SER A 90 -17.73 1.78 7.53
C SER A 90 -19.12 1.33 7.13
N GLY A 91 -19.68 0.38 7.87
CA GLY A 91 -20.98 -0.21 7.57
C GLY A 91 -21.01 -1.71 7.79
N GLU A 92 -22.04 -2.35 7.27
CA GLU A 92 -22.22 -3.80 7.32
C GLU A 92 -21.29 -4.47 6.31
N PHE A 93 -20.71 -5.60 6.70
CA PHE A 93 -19.92 -6.43 5.81
C PHE A 93 -20.28 -7.89 5.99
N GLU A 94 -20.10 -8.68 4.93
CA GLU A 94 -20.15 -10.14 4.97
C GLU A 94 -18.84 -10.70 4.43
N ALA A 95 -18.18 -11.53 5.24
CA ALA A 95 -16.97 -12.22 4.87
C ALA A 95 -17.27 -13.71 4.71
N SER A 96 -16.99 -14.26 3.53
CA SER A 96 -17.09 -15.70 3.29
C SER A 96 -15.76 -16.38 3.60
N PHE A 97 -15.74 -17.31 4.54
CA PHE A 97 -14.66 -18.25 4.76
C PHE A 97 -14.98 -19.56 4.01
N ILE A 98 -14.17 -19.86 2.98
CA ILE A 98 -14.15 -21.13 2.24
C ILE A 98 -15.56 -21.62 1.87
N LEU A 99 -16.26 -21.02 0.90
CA LEU A 99 -17.54 -21.43 0.27
C LEU A 99 -18.72 -21.98 1.15
N LEU A 100 -18.52 -22.17 2.45
CA LEU A 100 -19.30 -22.98 3.38
C LEU A 100 -19.62 -22.20 4.64
N MET A 101 -18.86 -21.16 4.96
CA MET A 101 -19.08 -20.31 6.11
C MET A 101 -19.12 -18.84 5.68
N SER A 102 -20.13 -18.10 6.10
CA SER A 102 -20.14 -16.64 6.04
C SER A 102 -20.27 -16.07 7.46
N ALA A 103 -19.51 -15.02 7.73
CA ALA A 103 -19.58 -14.26 8.96
C ALA A 103 -19.79 -12.79 8.59
N GLY A 104 -20.89 -12.22 9.10
CA GLY A 104 -21.20 -10.80 8.93
C GLY A 104 -20.90 -9.99 10.19
N GLY A 105 -20.73 -8.69 10.03
CA GLY A 105 -20.53 -7.77 11.14
C GLY A 105 -20.67 -6.31 10.73
N VAL A 106 -20.49 -5.41 11.70
CA VAL A 106 -20.54 -3.96 11.49
C VAL A 106 -19.17 -3.35 11.79
N ILE A 107 -18.62 -2.62 10.83
CA ILE A 107 -17.42 -1.81 11.01
C ILE A 107 -17.85 -0.43 11.51
N HIS A 108 -17.59 -0.16 12.79
CA HIS A 108 -17.94 1.12 13.41
C HIS A 108 -17.00 2.25 12.95
N PRO A 109 -17.49 3.43 12.52
CA PRO A 109 -16.65 4.50 11.99
C PRO A 109 -15.49 4.94 12.90
N LEU A 110 -15.69 4.87 14.21
CA LEU A 110 -14.68 5.28 15.19
C LEU A 110 -13.35 4.51 15.12
N ILE A 111 -13.32 3.30 14.53
CA ILE A 111 -12.08 2.53 14.42
C ILE A 111 -11.05 3.20 13.52
N TRP A 112 -11.49 4.05 12.58
CA TRP A 112 -10.60 4.63 11.57
C TRP A 112 -9.71 5.73 12.12
N TYR A 113 -10.13 6.43 13.17
CA TYR A 113 -9.30 7.47 13.81
C TYR A 113 -7.99 6.92 14.40
N PRO A 114 -8.01 5.93 15.32
CA PRO A 114 -6.76 5.37 15.85
C PRO A 114 -5.93 4.68 14.77
N LEU A 115 -6.57 4.02 13.79
CA LEU A 115 -5.85 3.40 12.67
C LEU A 115 -5.11 4.43 11.81
N ALA A 116 -5.75 5.56 11.49
CA ALA A 116 -5.14 6.64 10.72
C ALA A 116 -3.94 7.24 11.47
N VAL A 117 -4.08 7.45 12.79
CA VAL A 117 -2.99 7.94 13.64
C VAL A 117 -1.83 6.94 13.68
N LEU A 118 -2.10 5.65 13.89
CA LEU A 118 -1.08 4.59 13.92
C LEU A 118 -0.34 4.48 12.58
N ALA A 119 -1.07 4.56 11.46
CA ALA A 119 -0.52 4.50 10.12
C ALA A 119 0.49 5.62 9.84
N ILE A 120 0.26 6.82 10.38
CA ILE A 120 1.18 7.96 10.21
C ILE A 120 2.20 8.12 11.33
N ALA A 121 2.02 7.46 12.47
CA ALA A 121 2.85 7.68 13.65
C ALA A 121 4.33 7.51 13.35
N THR A 122 4.72 6.43 12.66
CA THR A 122 6.12 6.19 12.30
C THR A 122 6.66 7.19 11.27
N PRO A 123 6.06 7.38 10.08
CA PRO A 123 6.58 8.34 9.11
C PRO A 123 6.59 9.78 9.65
N LEU A 124 5.58 10.20 10.43
CA LEU A 124 5.53 11.52 11.03
C LEU A 124 6.62 11.70 12.10
N TYR A 125 6.76 10.75 13.03
CA TYR A 125 7.81 10.77 14.05
C TYR A 125 9.20 10.88 13.43
N LEU A 126 9.48 10.07 12.40
CA LEU A 126 10.79 10.08 11.75
C LEU A 126 11.02 11.37 10.94
N THR A 127 9.98 11.91 10.31
CA THR A 127 10.03 13.21 9.61
C THR A 127 10.40 14.32 10.58
N VAL A 128 9.72 14.41 11.73
CA VAL A 128 9.97 15.44 12.76
C VAL A 128 11.32 15.25 13.43
N LYS A 129 11.61 14.05 13.97
CA LYS A 129 12.84 13.76 14.71
C LYS A 129 14.09 13.89 13.86
N SER A 130 14.05 13.39 12.63
CA SER A 130 15.25 13.28 11.79
C SER A 130 15.38 14.41 10.77
N ARG A 131 14.35 15.27 10.62
CA ARG A 131 14.21 16.25 9.51
C ARG A 131 14.41 15.61 8.13
N LYS A 132 14.03 14.34 7.99
CA LYS A 132 14.25 13.52 6.78
C LYS A 132 13.00 13.47 5.90
N SER A 133 13.18 13.04 4.66
CA SER A 133 12.14 12.84 3.63
C SER A 133 11.23 11.62 3.86
N GLU A 134 10.98 11.26 5.11
CA GLU A 134 10.30 10.01 5.48
C GLU A 134 8.83 10.01 5.08
N GLY A 135 8.16 11.14 5.25
CA GLY A 135 6.81 11.34 4.73
C GLY A 135 6.73 11.18 3.20
N LEU A 136 7.81 11.39 2.45
CA LEU A 136 7.81 11.14 1.00
C LEU A 136 7.80 9.65 0.64
N LEU A 137 8.15 8.76 1.56
CA LEU A 137 7.97 7.32 1.33
C LEU A 137 6.48 6.98 1.19
N LEU A 138 5.58 7.66 1.92
CA LEU A 138 4.14 7.51 1.72
C LEU A 138 3.77 7.87 0.28
N LEU A 139 4.22 9.02 -0.22
CA LEU A 139 3.96 9.44 -1.59
C LEU A 139 4.48 8.40 -2.61
N VAL A 140 5.68 7.86 -2.40
CA VAL A 140 6.24 6.83 -3.29
C VAL A 140 5.39 5.56 -3.30
N LEU A 141 4.97 5.08 -2.13
CA LEU A 141 4.13 3.89 -2.06
C LEU A 141 2.75 4.13 -2.65
N LEU A 142 2.15 5.31 -2.43
CA LEU A 142 0.88 5.70 -3.04
C LEU A 142 0.98 5.74 -4.57
N LEU A 143 2.00 6.42 -5.12
CA LEU A 143 2.22 6.51 -6.56
C LEU A 143 2.49 5.15 -7.20
N SER A 144 3.25 4.30 -6.52
CA SER A 144 3.52 2.93 -6.99
C SER A 144 2.25 2.08 -6.96
N GLY A 145 1.42 2.24 -5.92
CA GLY A 145 0.12 1.60 -5.81
C GLY A 145 -0.87 2.01 -6.90
N LEU A 146 -0.75 3.21 -7.48
CA LEU A 146 -1.59 3.60 -8.63
C LEU A 146 -1.36 2.71 -9.84
N ILE A 147 -0.16 2.13 -10.02
CA ILE A 147 0.10 1.13 -11.06
C ILE A 147 -0.77 -0.09 -10.82
N MET A 148 -0.91 -0.51 -9.56
CA MET A 148 -1.76 -1.63 -9.19
C MET A 148 -3.25 -1.32 -9.42
N VAL A 149 -3.74 -0.18 -8.93
CA VAL A 149 -5.14 0.21 -9.08
C VAL A 149 -5.52 0.32 -10.57
N SER A 150 -4.71 1.02 -11.36
CA SER A 150 -4.94 1.18 -12.80
C SER A 150 -4.79 -0.12 -13.57
N GLY A 151 -3.78 -0.94 -13.24
CA GLY A 151 -3.55 -2.23 -13.86
C GLY A 151 -4.72 -3.20 -13.68
N TYR A 152 -5.23 -3.34 -12.46
CA TYR A 152 -6.40 -4.20 -12.21
C TYR A 152 -7.66 -3.66 -12.87
N PHE A 153 -7.88 -2.35 -12.81
CA PHE A 153 -9.00 -1.73 -13.50
C PHE A 153 -8.98 -2.03 -15.01
N ILE A 154 -7.84 -1.84 -15.67
CA ILE A 154 -7.69 -2.11 -17.11
C ILE A 154 -7.93 -3.60 -17.41
N TYR A 155 -7.32 -4.49 -16.63
CA TYR A 155 -7.46 -5.93 -16.84
C TYR A 155 -8.92 -6.39 -16.70
N GLN A 156 -9.58 -5.99 -15.62
CA GLN A 156 -10.95 -6.40 -15.35
C GLN A 156 -11.94 -5.80 -16.35
N GLN A 157 -11.81 -4.50 -16.65
CA GLN A 157 -12.75 -3.78 -17.50
C GLN A 157 -12.65 -4.22 -18.96
N PHE A 158 -11.44 -4.36 -19.48
CA PHE A 158 -11.22 -4.55 -20.93
C PHE A 158 -10.89 -5.98 -21.32
N ILE A 159 -10.32 -6.79 -20.41
CA ILE A 159 -9.93 -8.18 -20.72
C ILE A 159 -10.95 -9.16 -20.17
N LEU A 160 -11.41 -8.99 -18.92
CA LEU A 160 -12.43 -9.87 -18.33
C LEU A 160 -13.88 -9.43 -18.60
N GLY A 161 -14.09 -8.17 -18.97
CA GLY A 161 -15.42 -7.61 -19.21
C GLY A 161 -16.25 -7.39 -17.92
N TYR A 162 -15.59 -7.29 -16.76
CA TYR A 162 -16.24 -7.06 -15.48
C TYR A 162 -16.50 -5.57 -15.23
N TYR A 163 -17.45 -5.26 -14.34
CA TYR A 163 -17.67 -3.89 -13.85
C TYR A 163 -16.60 -3.51 -12.83
N ALA A 164 -15.43 -3.10 -13.32
CA ALA A 164 -14.22 -2.91 -12.51
C ALA A 164 -14.22 -1.67 -11.62
N VAL A 165 -15.16 -0.73 -11.83
CA VAL A 165 -15.25 0.53 -11.06
C VAL A 165 -15.47 0.25 -9.56
N ALA A 166 -16.21 -0.82 -9.24
CA ALA A 166 -16.47 -1.22 -7.85
C ALA A 166 -15.22 -1.71 -7.11
N GLU A 167 -14.18 -2.16 -7.82
CA GLU A 167 -12.94 -2.64 -7.20
C GLU A 167 -11.93 -1.53 -6.90
N ILE A 168 -12.08 -0.35 -7.52
CA ILE A 168 -11.17 0.79 -7.33
C ILE A 168 -11.03 1.15 -5.84
N PRO A 169 -12.10 1.32 -5.04
CA PRO A 169 -11.97 1.66 -3.63
C PRO A 169 -11.26 0.59 -2.79
N VAL A 170 -11.52 -0.69 -3.11
CA VAL A 170 -10.88 -1.83 -2.43
C VAL A 170 -9.38 -1.84 -2.71
N ASN A 171 -8.98 -1.65 -3.98
CA ASN A 171 -7.58 -1.58 -4.37
C ASN A 171 -6.87 -0.37 -3.76
N PHE A 172 -7.51 0.79 -3.69
CA PHE A 172 -6.98 1.94 -2.92
C PHE A 172 -6.79 1.61 -1.44
N GLY A 173 -7.75 0.90 -0.83
CA GLY A 173 -7.63 0.38 0.53
C GLY A 173 -6.38 -0.49 0.72
N GLN A 174 -6.10 -1.39 -0.23
CA GLN A 174 -4.88 -2.22 -0.20
C GLN A 174 -3.60 -1.39 -0.27
N VAL A 175 -3.56 -0.35 -1.11
CA VAL A 175 -2.41 0.57 -1.22
C VAL A 175 -2.18 1.28 0.11
N ILE A 176 -3.24 1.83 0.71
CA ILE A 176 -3.20 2.54 1.98
C ILE A 176 -2.73 1.60 3.09
N VAL A 177 -3.42 0.48 3.34
CA VAL A 177 -3.02 -0.47 4.39
C VAL A 177 -1.60 -0.99 4.15
N GLY A 178 -1.26 -1.26 2.89
CA GLY A 178 0.07 -1.66 2.49
C GLY A 178 1.15 -0.66 2.92
N ALA A 179 0.94 0.63 2.67
CA ALA A 179 1.89 1.68 3.03
C ALA A 179 1.97 1.89 4.55
N ALA A 180 0.83 1.86 5.24
CA ALA A 180 0.73 2.01 6.70
C ALA A 180 1.58 0.96 7.43
N VAL A 181 1.60 -0.28 6.95
CA VAL A 181 2.34 -1.38 7.59
C VAL A 181 3.77 -1.49 7.09
N ALA A 182 4.03 -1.25 5.80
CA ALA A 182 5.36 -1.46 5.22
C ALA A 182 6.41 -0.48 5.76
N ILE A 183 6.06 0.78 6.00
CA ILE A 183 7.03 1.79 6.47
C ILE A 183 7.54 1.49 7.90
N PRO A 184 6.68 1.26 8.91
CA PRO A 184 7.13 0.84 10.24
C PRO A 184 7.98 -0.41 10.20
N LEU A 185 7.55 -1.42 9.44
CA LEU A 185 8.27 -2.69 9.32
C LEU A 185 9.66 -2.50 8.70
N TYR A 186 9.74 -1.81 7.57
CA TYR A 186 11.00 -1.45 6.91
C TYR A 186 11.96 -0.76 7.89
N ARG A 187 11.44 0.17 8.69
CA ARG A 187 12.24 0.94 9.66
C ARG A 187 12.69 0.12 10.85
N ALA A 188 11.84 -0.78 11.34
CA ALA A 188 12.20 -1.70 12.41
C ALA A 188 13.33 -2.62 11.97
N VAL A 189 13.20 -3.28 10.80
CA VAL A 189 14.20 -4.21 10.28
C VAL A 189 15.50 -3.51 9.92
N ARG A 190 15.45 -2.34 9.28
CA ARG A 190 16.65 -1.56 8.93
C ARG A 190 17.44 -1.09 10.16
N ARG A 191 16.78 -0.86 11.30
CA ARG A 191 17.48 -0.52 12.56
C ARG A 191 18.21 -1.71 13.17
N LEU A 192 17.70 -2.93 12.99
CA LEU A 192 18.31 -4.15 13.51
C LEU A 192 19.50 -4.59 12.65
N SER A 193 19.43 -4.44 11.33
CA SER A 193 20.50 -4.80 10.39
C SER A 193 21.63 -3.78 10.27
N ALA A 194 21.43 -2.55 10.73
CA ALA A 194 22.46 -1.50 10.74
C ALA A 194 23.31 -1.50 12.04
N ARG A 195 23.09 -2.47 12.93
CA ARG A 195 23.98 -2.78 14.06
C ARG A 195 24.90 -3.92 13.66
#